data_AF-A0A8I0PBY9-F1
#
_entry.id   AF-A0A8I0PBY9-F1
#
_cell.length_a   1.000
_cell.length_b   1.000
_cell.length_c   1.000
_cell.angle_alpha   90.00
_cell.angle_beta   90.00
_cell.angle_gamma   90.00
#
_symmetry.space_group_name_H-M   'P 1'
#
loop_
_entity.id
_entity.type
_entity.pdbx_description
1 polymer ?
#
loop_
_entity_poly.entity_id
_entity_poly.type
_entity_poly.pdbx_seq_one_letter_code
_entity_poly.pdbx_strand_id
1 'polypeptide(L)'
;MTRLPFILDRVSDVLAVEPPKANQHHLLILDIAEMCHDLDEQFDALVGDHADGVLAIAEPKRFTRLLAERLSLEVQLTQAVSQSCCCATETASTDNPEDNAEGEPGGPGRPETIVHACLDAFAAAGDPPALLAADIVDHLRALPGSAEGPNPYVHLTQGHLGRLLAMHTVHPCSLSDGRGKGYRRSALTIALYGYPC
;
A
#
# COMPACT_ATOMS: atom_id res chain seq x y z
N MET A 1 -57.13 -1.48 6.76
CA MET A 1 -56.23 -2.65 6.57
C MET A 1 -54.82 -2.14 6.33
N THR A 2 -53.94 -2.36 7.29
CA THR A 2 -52.63 -1.71 7.44
C THR A 2 -51.59 -2.26 6.46
N ARG A 3 -51.13 -1.41 5.53
CA ARG A 3 -50.04 -1.65 4.55
C ARG A 3 -48.62 -1.64 5.15
N LEU A 4 -48.51 -1.81 6.46
CA LEU A 4 -47.24 -1.88 7.19
C LEU A 4 -46.24 -2.92 6.63
N PRO A 5 -46.65 -4.16 6.28
CA PRO A 5 -45.69 -5.13 5.74
C PRO A 5 -45.11 -4.69 4.38
N PHE A 6 -45.92 -4.08 3.50
CA PHE A 6 -45.46 -3.59 2.20
C PHE A 6 -44.44 -2.44 2.32
N ILE A 7 -44.60 -1.56 3.30
CA ILE A 7 -43.66 -0.45 3.52
C ILE A 7 -42.36 -0.99 4.11
N LEU A 8 -42.43 -1.96 5.03
CA LEU A 8 -41.25 -2.57 5.64
C LEU A 8 -40.45 -3.39 4.62
N ASP A 9 -41.11 -4.14 3.74
CA ASP A 9 -40.44 -4.87 2.65
C ASP A 9 -39.74 -3.90 1.69
N ARG A 10 -40.39 -2.79 1.31
CA ARG A 10 -39.75 -1.76 0.46
C ARG A 10 -38.58 -1.06 1.13
N VAL A 11 -38.64 -0.79 2.43
CA VAL A 11 -37.52 -0.20 3.17
C VAL A 11 -36.40 -1.22 3.31
N SER A 12 -36.72 -2.49 3.55
CA SER A 12 -35.75 -3.57 3.60
C SER A 12 -35.07 -3.78 2.24
N ASP A 13 -35.81 -3.73 1.13
CA ASP A 13 -35.26 -3.83 -0.22
C ASP A 13 -34.33 -2.66 -0.56
N VAL A 14 -34.66 -1.45 -0.11
CA VAL A 14 -33.82 -0.26 -0.32
C VAL A 14 -32.57 -0.29 0.55
N LEU A 15 -32.64 -0.84 1.77
CA LEU A 15 -31.51 -0.99 2.68
C LEU A 15 -30.66 -2.24 2.40
N ALA A 16 -31.21 -3.23 1.69
CA ALA A 16 -30.50 -4.40 1.20
C ALA A 16 -29.59 -4.08 0.00
N VAL A 17 -29.67 -2.86 -0.54
CA VAL A 17 -28.69 -2.35 -1.49
C VAL A 17 -27.37 -2.23 -0.74
N GLU A 18 -26.47 -3.17 -1.02
CA GLU A 18 -25.12 -3.16 -0.49
C GLU A 18 -24.50 -1.79 -0.81
N PRO A 19 -24.01 -1.05 0.20
CA PRO A 19 -23.49 0.28 -0.03
C PRO A 19 -22.37 0.20 -1.08
N PRO A 20 -22.26 1.18 -1.99
CA PRO A 20 -21.20 1.18 -2.97
C PRO A 20 -19.88 1.01 -2.24
N LYS A 21 -19.16 -0.06 -2.58
CA LYS A 21 -17.89 -0.40 -1.96
C LYS A 21 -17.00 0.84 -2.03
N ALA A 22 -16.59 1.35 -0.86
CA ALA A 22 -15.77 2.54 -0.78
C ALA A 22 -14.55 2.39 -1.69
N ASN A 23 -14.30 3.40 -2.52
CA ASN A 23 -13.19 3.39 -3.45
C ASN A 23 -11.89 3.25 -2.65
N GLN A 24 -11.14 2.18 -2.91
CA GLN A 24 -9.92 1.85 -2.17
C GLN A 24 -8.86 2.96 -2.27
N HIS A 25 -8.81 3.66 -3.41
CA HIS A 25 -7.90 4.79 -3.59
C HIS A 25 -8.29 5.99 -2.71
N HIS A 26 -9.59 6.27 -2.56
CA HIS A 26 -10.05 7.30 -1.63
C HIS A 26 -9.77 6.93 -0.17
N LEU A 27 -9.94 5.66 0.20
CA LEU A 27 -9.57 5.18 1.54
C LEU A 27 -8.08 5.35 1.81
N LEU A 28 -7.22 5.10 0.81
CA LEU A 28 -5.78 5.32 0.90
C LEU A 28 -5.45 6.81 1.08
N ILE A 29 -6.09 7.71 0.33
CA ILE A 29 -5.90 9.16 0.49
C ILE A 29 -6.27 9.58 1.92
N LEU A 30 -7.38 9.07 2.45
CA LEU A 30 -7.82 9.37 3.82
C LEU A 30 -6.84 8.85 4.86
N ASP A 31 -6.33 7.62 4.71
CA ASP A 31 -5.32 7.04 5.61
C ASP A 31 -4.03 7.88 5.63
N ILE A 32 -3.54 8.31 4.45
CA ILE A 32 -2.36 9.18 4.36
C ILE A 32 -2.62 10.55 4.99
N ALA A 33 -3.80 11.12 4.79
CA ALA A 33 -4.19 12.41 5.37
C ALA A 33 -4.29 12.32 6.91
N GLU A 34 -4.83 11.22 7.44
CA GLU A 34 -4.89 10.94 8.88
C GLU A 34 -3.50 10.81 9.48
N MET A 35 -2.59 10.06 8.84
CA MET A 35 -1.19 9.98 9.28
C MET A 35 -0.46 11.33 9.24
N CYS A 36 -0.75 12.20 8.26
CA CYS A 36 -0.24 13.57 8.26
C CYS A 36 -0.73 14.34 9.48
N HIS A 37 -2.01 14.20 9.82
CA HIS A 37 -2.61 14.87 10.97
C HIS A 37 -2.01 14.39 12.30
N ASP A 38 -1.83 13.08 12.47
CA ASP A 38 -1.20 12.50 13.66
C ASP A 38 0.25 12.99 13.85
N LEU A 39 1.00 13.16 12.75
CA LEU A 39 2.33 13.74 12.81
C LEU A 39 2.30 15.23 13.13
N ASP A 40 1.32 15.97 12.61
CA ASP A 40 1.14 17.39 12.92
C ASP A 40 0.81 17.58 14.41
N GLU A 41 -0.06 16.74 14.99
CA GLU A 41 -0.32 16.74 16.44
C GLU A 41 0.94 16.42 17.27
N GLN A 42 1.74 15.45 16.84
CA GLN A 42 3.01 15.12 17.50
C GLN A 42 4.03 16.24 17.37
N PHE A 43 4.02 16.96 16.26
CA PHE A 43 4.84 18.15 16.05
C PHE A 43 4.44 19.28 16.97
N ASP A 44 3.14 19.58 17.05
CA ASP A 44 2.60 20.61 17.93
C ASP A 44 2.91 20.28 19.40
N ALA A 45 2.76 19.02 19.80
CA ALA A 45 3.11 18.57 21.14
C ALA A 45 4.62 18.70 21.43
N LEU A 46 5.49 18.50 20.42
CA LEU A 46 6.94 18.60 20.58
C LEU A 46 7.42 20.05 20.61
N VAL A 47 6.82 20.92 19.80
CA VAL A 47 7.09 22.36 19.78
C VAL A 47 6.51 23.03 21.03
N GLY A 48 5.42 22.47 21.57
CA GLY A 48 4.74 22.97 22.76
C GLY A 48 4.08 24.33 22.54
N ASP A 49 3.57 24.91 23.62
CA ASP A 49 3.13 26.31 23.59
C ASP A 49 4.36 27.21 23.36
N HIS A 50 4.24 28.16 22.43
CA HIS A 50 5.34 29.02 21.97
C HIS A 50 5.97 29.89 23.09
N ALA A 51 5.45 29.80 24.31
CA ALA A 51 5.98 30.48 25.49
C ALA A 51 7.32 29.91 25.98
N ASP A 52 7.59 28.61 25.78
CA ASP A 52 8.76 27.98 26.40
C ASP A 52 9.88 27.57 25.44
N GLY A 53 9.71 27.57 24.11
CA GLY A 53 10.77 27.56 23.07
C GLY A 53 11.92 26.53 23.15
N VAL A 54 11.97 25.70 24.18
CA VAL A 54 13.18 24.99 24.66
C VAL A 54 13.04 23.48 24.43
N LEU A 55 11.82 22.94 24.32
CA LEU A 55 11.59 21.49 24.17
C LEU A 55 12.00 20.96 22.78
N ALA A 56 11.69 21.67 21.69
CA ALA A 56 12.11 21.25 20.35
C ALA A 56 13.65 21.28 20.17
N ILE A 57 14.33 22.22 20.86
CA ILE A 57 15.80 22.33 20.86
C ILE A 57 16.43 21.22 21.72
N ALA A 58 15.71 20.71 22.73
CA ALA A 58 16.17 19.64 23.60
C ALA A 58 16.16 18.26 22.91
N GLU A 59 15.28 18.04 21.91
CA GLU A 59 15.14 16.76 21.20
C GLU A 59 15.32 16.88 19.66
N PRO A 60 16.46 17.38 19.16
CA PRO A 60 16.64 17.69 17.74
C PRO A 60 16.53 16.46 16.83
N LYS A 61 16.93 15.27 17.33
CA LYS A 61 16.83 14.00 16.58
C LYS A 61 15.38 13.55 16.40
N ARG A 62 14.51 13.83 17.36
CA ARG A 62 13.09 13.50 17.27
C ARG A 62 12.40 14.48 16.33
N PHE A 63 12.71 15.77 16.47
CA PHE A 63 12.22 16.81 15.57
C PHE A 63 12.56 16.52 14.11
N THR A 64 13.84 16.21 13.79
CA THR A 64 14.24 15.90 12.41
C THR A 64 13.59 14.63 11.87
N ARG A 65 13.37 13.62 12.71
CA ARG A 65 12.66 12.39 12.31
C ARG A 65 11.22 12.69 11.93
N LEU A 66 10.47 13.37 12.81
CA LEU A 66 9.08 13.74 12.52
C LEU A 66 8.99 14.58 11.23
N LEU A 67 9.97 15.46 11.00
CA LEU A 67 10.00 16.31 9.80
C LEU A 67 10.21 15.49 8.53
N ALA A 68 11.16 14.56 8.57
CA ALA A 68 11.42 13.67 7.46
C ALA A 68 10.21 12.77 7.16
N GLU A 69 9.55 12.25 8.21
CA GLU A 69 8.34 11.43 8.07
C GLU A 69 7.18 12.23 7.49
N ARG A 70 6.95 13.47 7.97
CA ARG A 70 5.88 14.34 7.46
C ARG A 70 6.08 14.74 6.00
N LEU A 71 7.30 15.14 5.62
CA LEU A 71 7.64 15.46 4.23
C LEU A 71 7.49 14.24 3.32
N SER A 72 7.86 13.05 3.79
CA SER A 72 7.67 11.81 3.02
C SER A 72 6.19 11.49 2.80
N LEU A 73 5.34 11.73 3.80
CA LEU A 73 3.90 11.57 3.65
C LEU A 73 3.27 12.63 2.74
N GLU A 74 3.79 13.87 2.69
CA GLU A 74 3.31 14.87 1.73
C GLU A 74 3.56 14.47 0.29
N VAL A 75 4.74 13.92 0.01
CA VAL A 75 5.06 13.42 -1.34
C VAL A 75 4.09 12.29 -1.71
N GLN A 76 3.83 11.37 -0.77
CA GLN A 76 2.87 10.28 -0.99
C GLN A 76 1.45 10.77 -1.18
N LEU A 77 1.00 11.75 -0.39
CA LEU A 77 -0.34 12.34 -0.51
C LEU A 77 -0.49 13.06 -1.86
N THR A 78 0.50 13.86 -2.23
CA THR A 78 0.53 14.57 -3.52
C THR A 78 0.47 13.59 -4.67
N GLN A 79 1.25 12.50 -4.59
CA GLN A 79 1.24 11.45 -5.60
C GLN A 79 -0.11 10.74 -5.67
N ALA A 80 -0.69 10.36 -4.53
CA ALA A 80 -1.99 9.70 -4.47
C ALA A 80 -3.09 10.59 -5.06
N VAL A 81 -3.18 11.85 -4.65
CA VAL A 81 -4.20 12.78 -5.17
C VAL A 81 -4.00 13.10 -6.67
N SER A 82 -2.76 13.05 -7.17
CA SER A 82 -2.45 13.28 -8.58
C SER A 82 -2.75 12.07 -9.48
N GLN A 83 -2.91 10.88 -8.90
CA GLN A 83 -3.34 9.70 -9.65
C GLN A 83 -4.84 9.79 -9.91
N SER A 84 -5.22 9.78 -11.19
CA SER A 84 -6.62 9.71 -11.57
C SER A 84 -7.23 8.41 -11.04
N CYS A 85 -8.35 8.51 -10.32
CA CYS A 85 -9.10 7.33 -9.88
C CYS A 85 -9.55 6.53 -11.10
N CYS A 86 -9.02 5.31 -11.26
CA CYS A 86 -9.60 4.32 -12.15
C CYS A 86 -10.90 3.82 -11.51
N CYS A 87 -11.96 4.62 -11.59
CA CYS A 87 -13.31 4.13 -11.36
C CYS A 87 -13.52 3.00 -12.37
N ALA A 88 -13.69 1.76 -11.87
CA ALA A 88 -14.20 0.66 -12.66
C ALA A 88 -15.59 1.07 -13.18
N THR A 89 -15.61 1.68 -14.35
CA THR A 89 -16.83 1.88 -15.11
C THR A 89 -16.98 0.57 -15.86
N GLU A 90 -17.70 -0.38 -15.27
CA GLU A 90 -18.29 -1.48 -16.02
C GLU A 90 -19.35 -0.89 -16.95
N THR A 91 -18.90 -0.30 -18.04
CA THR A 91 -19.72 -0.07 -19.22
C THR A 91 -18.96 -0.69 -20.37
N ALA A 92 -19.46 -1.86 -20.77
CA ALA A 92 -19.09 -2.60 -21.95
C ALA A 92 -18.80 -1.66 -23.12
N SER A 93 -17.59 -1.72 -23.64
CA SER A 93 -17.28 -1.34 -25.02
C SER A 93 -16.15 -2.24 -25.47
N THR A 94 -16.57 -3.27 -26.18
CA THR A 94 -15.77 -4.13 -27.03
C THR A 94 -14.97 -3.25 -27.99
N ASP A 95 -13.64 -3.37 -28.01
CA ASP A 95 -12.91 -3.50 -29.27
C ASP A 95 -11.48 -4.01 -29.07
N ASN A 96 -11.05 -4.74 -30.08
CA ASN A 96 -9.98 -5.74 -30.15
C ASN A 96 -8.54 -5.16 -30.03
N PRO A 97 -7.52 -6.02 -29.77
CA PRO A 97 -6.15 -5.62 -29.54
C PRO A 97 -5.32 -5.67 -30.82
N GLU A 98 -4.57 -4.61 -31.14
CA GLU A 98 -3.39 -4.72 -32.00
C GLU A 98 -2.28 -3.77 -31.52
N ASP A 99 -1.14 -4.42 -31.29
CA ASP A 99 0.22 -3.96 -31.59
C ASP A 99 0.86 -2.87 -30.71
N ASN A 100 1.81 -3.31 -29.89
CA ASN A 100 3.16 -2.73 -29.86
C ASN A 100 4.07 -3.67 -29.06
N ALA A 101 4.71 -4.60 -29.77
CA ALA A 101 6.02 -5.05 -29.37
C ALA A 101 6.99 -3.88 -29.54
N GLU A 102 7.82 -3.61 -28.53
CA GLU A 102 9.23 -3.17 -28.59
C GLU A 102 9.59 -2.50 -27.25
N GLY A 103 10.10 -3.31 -26.32
CA GLY A 103 10.73 -2.89 -25.08
C GLY A 103 11.75 -3.95 -24.68
N GLU A 104 13.03 -3.67 -24.89
CA GLU A 104 14.16 -4.58 -24.73
C GLU A 104 14.24 -5.28 -23.36
N PRO A 105 14.77 -6.51 -23.31
CA PRO A 105 14.86 -7.28 -22.07
C PRO A 105 15.96 -6.72 -21.15
N GLY A 106 15.56 -6.05 -20.08
CA GLY A 106 16.45 -5.74 -18.96
C GLY A 106 17.06 -7.02 -18.38
N GLY A 107 18.39 -7.05 -18.22
CA GLY A 107 19.18 -8.23 -17.89
C GLY A 107 18.83 -8.95 -16.56
N PRO A 108 19.43 -10.13 -16.33
CA PRO A 108 19.02 -11.04 -15.26
C PRO A 108 19.39 -10.47 -13.90
N GLY A 109 18.41 -10.33 -13.01
CA GLY A 109 18.64 -10.09 -11.58
C GLY A 109 18.20 -8.73 -11.04
N ARG A 110 17.36 -7.98 -11.77
CA ARG A 110 16.69 -6.81 -11.18
C ARG A 110 15.19 -7.05 -11.03
N PRO A 111 14.64 -6.88 -9.83
CA PRO A 111 13.22 -6.66 -9.72
C PRO A 111 12.88 -5.25 -10.21
N GLU A 112 12.18 -5.15 -11.34
CA GLU A 112 11.73 -3.87 -11.91
C GLU A 112 10.75 -3.12 -10.99
N THR A 113 10.10 -3.85 -10.07
CA THR A 113 9.13 -3.32 -9.11
C THR A 113 9.27 -4.02 -7.76
N ILE A 114 8.72 -3.43 -6.69
CA ILE A 114 8.65 -4.08 -5.37
C ILE A 114 7.98 -5.46 -5.43
N VAL A 115 7.04 -5.67 -6.36
CA VAL A 115 6.37 -6.96 -6.60
C VAL A 115 7.36 -8.01 -7.12
N HIS A 116 8.21 -7.65 -8.08
CA HIS A 116 9.29 -8.54 -8.52
C HIS A 116 10.23 -8.87 -7.37
N ALA A 117 10.59 -7.90 -6.54
CA ALA A 117 11.54 -8.10 -5.44
C ALA A 117 10.95 -9.06 -4.39
N CYS A 118 9.65 -8.95 -4.16
CA CYS A 118 8.92 -9.90 -3.32
C CYS A 118 8.90 -11.30 -3.96
N LEU A 119 8.64 -11.42 -5.27
CA LEU A 119 8.65 -12.71 -5.97
C LEU A 119 10.03 -13.37 -5.96
N ASP A 120 11.11 -12.59 -6.04
CA ASP A 120 12.49 -13.08 -5.85
C ASP A 120 12.69 -13.65 -4.43
N ALA A 121 12.14 -13.00 -3.41
CA ALA A 121 12.15 -13.54 -2.04
C ALA A 121 11.40 -14.87 -1.92
N PHE A 122 10.30 -15.05 -2.66
CA PHE A 122 9.61 -16.33 -2.76
C PHE A 122 10.47 -17.39 -3.47
N ALA A 123 11.13 -17.04 -4.57
CA ALA A 123 12.03 -17.94 -5.29
C ALA A 123 13.21 -18.39 -4.43
N ALA A 124 13.82 -17.47 -3.69
CA ALA A 124 14.90 -17.77 -2.74
C ALA A 124 14.45 -18.69 -1.59
N ALA A 125 13.18 -18.63 -1.20
CA ALA A 125 12.58 -19.51 -0.19
C ALA A 125 12.10 -20.86 -0.73
N GLY A 126 12.29 -21.16 -2.02
CA GLY A 126 11.84 -22.42 -2.65
C GLY A 126 10.37 -22.41 -3.10
N ASP A 127 9.85 -21.24 -3.48
CA ASP A 127 8.50 -21.03 -4.01
C ASP A 127 7.32 -21.50 -3.12
N PRO A 128 7.31 -21.17 -1.82
CA PRO A 128 6.16 -21.52 -0.98
C PRO A 128 4.89 -20.78 -1.43
N PRO A 129 3.68 -21.31 -1.15
CA PRO A 129 2.43 -20.65 -1.54
C PRO A 129 2.19 -19.32 -0.80
N ALA A 130 2.78 -19.17 0.38
CA ALA A 130 2.74 -17.94 1.16
C ALA A 130 4.03 -17.77 1.98
N LEU A 131 4.40 -16.52 2.26
CA LEU A 131 5.59 -16.15 3.05
C LEU A 131 5.22 -15.10 4.10
N LEU A 132 5.86 -15.14 5.28
CA LEU A 132 5.62 -14.13 6.31
C LEU A 132 6.15 -12.77 5.85
N ALA A 133 5.50 -11.70 6.30
CA ALA A 133 5.96 -10.34 6.00
C ALA A 133 7.36 -10.07 6.57
N ALA A 134 7.69 -10.70 7.70
CA ALA A 134 9.04 -10.65 8.30
C ALA A 134 10.10 -11.22 7.35
N ASP A 135 9.87 -12.42 6.84
CA ASP A 135 10.83 -13.14 5.98
C ASP A 135 11.07 -12.38 4.66
N ILE A 136 10.01 -11.80 4.08
CA ILE A 136 10.15 -10.95 2.89
C ILE A 136 10.99 -9.71 3.20
N VAL A 137 10.71 -9.01 4.31
CA VAL A 137 11.46 -7.82 4.71
C VAL A 137 12.93 -8.14 4.96
N ASP A 138 13.23 -9.23 5.66
CA ASP A 138 14.60 -9.64 5.97
C ASP A 138 15.36 -10.01 4.70
N HIS A 139 14.71 -10.70 3.75
CA HIS A 139 15.31 -10.99 2.45
C HIS A 139 15.63 -9.70 1.67
N LEU A 140 14.68 -8.77 1.58
CA LEU A 140 14.86 -7.51 0.85
C LEU A 140 15.96 -6.63 1.46
N ARG A 141 16.08 -6.61 2.79
CA ARG A 141 17.17 -5.91 3.49
C ARG A 141 18.54 -6.52 3.25
N ALA A 142 18.60 -7.84 3.08
CA ALA A 142 19.84 -8.57 2.82
C ALA A 142 20.34 -8.43 1.38
N LEU A 143 19.55 -7.86 0.47
CA LEU A 143 19.98 -7.61 -0.90
C LEU A 143 21.17 -6.63 -0.94
N PRO A 144 22.20 -6.90 -1.77
CA PRO A 144 23.29 -5.96 -1.95
C PRO A 144 22.78 -4.66 -2.60
N GLY A 145 23.35 -3.52 -2.20
CA GLY A 145 23.11 -2.24 -2.87
C GLY A 145 23.53 -2.28 -4.34
N SER A 146 22.92 -1.43 -5.17
CA SER A 146 23.23 -1.33 -6.59
C SER A 146 24.53 -0.52 -6.81
N ALA A 147 25.08 -0.58 -8.03
CA ALA A 147 26.17 0.29 -8.47
C ALA A 147 25.83 1.80 -8.37
N GLU A 148 24.54 2.14 -8.30
CA GLU A 148 24.02 3.52 -8.20
C GLU A 148 23.74 3.98 -6.75
N GLY A 149 23.89 3.11 -5.74
CA GLY A 149 23.67 3.53 -4.35
C GLY A 149 23.37 2.40 -3.35
N PRO A 150 23.20 2.76 -2.06
CA PRO A 150 22.86 1.81 -1.00
C PRO A 150 21.53 1.08 -1.28
N ASN A 151 21.35 -0.12 -0.70
CA ASN A 151 20.13 -0.92 -0.88
C ASN A 151 18.88 -0.09 -0.50
N PRO A 152 17.91 0.11 -1.41
CA PRO A 152 16.71 0.90 -1.14
C PRO A 152 15.83 0.31 -0.03
N TYR A 153 15.99 -0.97 0.29
CA TYR A 153 15.20 -1.68 1.28
C TYR A 153 15.91 -1.83 2.64
N VAL A 154 17.09 -1.23 2.84
CA VAL A 154 17.90 -1.41 4.06
C VAL A 154 17.15 -1.06 5.36
N HIS A 155 16.21 -0.12 5.30
CA HIS A 155 15.36 0.29 6.43
C HIS A 155 13.89 -0.12 6.25
N LEU A 156 13.57 -0.99 5.30
CA LEU A 156 12.20 -1.41 5.01
C LEU A 156 11.58 -2.06 6.25
N THR A 157 10.39 -1.65 6.69
CA THR A 157 9.66 -2.29 7.78
C THR A 157 8.46 -3.08 7.22
N GLN A 158 7.86 -3.97 8.00
CA GLN A 158 6.66 -4.71 7.56
C GLN A 158 5.49 -3.77 7.21
N GLY A 159 5.32 -2.68 7.96
CA GLY A 159 4.32 -1.66 7.67
C GLY A 159 4.62 -0.92 6.37
N HIS A 160 5.89 -0.58 6.13
CA HIS A 160 6.30 0.05 4.87
C HIS A 160 6.12 -0.89 3.68
N LEU A 161 6.50 -2.17 3.81
CA LEU A 161 6.23 -3.20 2.81
C LEU A 161 4.74 -3.30 2.48
N GLY A 162 3.88 -3.28 3.52
CA GLY A 162 2.42 -3.29 3.33
C GLY A 162 1.91 -2.12 2.52
N ARG A 163 2.43 -0.90 2.74
CA ARG A 163 2.07 0.27 1.94
C ARG A 163 2.54 0.15 0.50
N LEU A 164 3.77 -0.30 0.28
CA LEU A 164 4.32 -0.49 -1.07
C LEU A 164 3.51 -1.52 -1.87
N LEU A 165 3.12 -2.63 -1.23
CA LEU A 165 2.33 -3.69 -1.86
C LEU A 165 0.85 -3.29 -2.04
N ALA A 166 0.31 -2.44 -1.17
CA ALA A 166 -1.05 -1.91 -1.33
C ALA A 166 -1.21 -1.10 -2.62
N MET A 167 -0.18 -0.39 -3.08
CA MET A 167 -0.17 0.29 -4.39
C MET A 167 -0.33 -0.68 -5.57
N HIS A 168 0.00 -1.96 -5.36
CA HIS A 168 -0.16 -3.04 -6.32
C HIS A 168 -1.37 -3.94 -6.01
N THR A 169 -2.30 -3.48 -5.18
CA THR A 169 -3.49 -4.25 -4.72
C THR A 169 -3.17 -5.55 -3.98
N VAL A 170 -1.94 -5.69 -3.48
CA VAL A 170 -1.51 -6.86 -2.72
C VAL A 170 -1.62 -6.56 -1.23
N HIS A 171 -2.49 -7.31 -0.56
CA HIS A 171 -2.75 -7.14 0.87
C HIS A 171 -2.23 -8.31 1.71
N PRO A 172 -1.81 -8.05 2.95
CA PRO A 172 -1.37 -9.10 3.85
C PRO A 172 -2.54 -10.01 4.26
N CYS A 173 -2.32 -11.31 4.28
CA CYS A 173 -3.23 -12.32 4.77
C CYS A 173 -2.73 -12.94 6.07
N SER A 174 -3.66 -13.34 6.94
CA SER A 174 -3.34 -14.19 8.09
C SER A 174 -2.92 -15.58 7.61
N LEU A 175 -1.75 -16.04 8.04
CA LEU A 175 -1.29 -17.41 7.78
C LEU A 175 -1.83 -18.35 8.86
N SER A 176 -2.28 -19.54 8.45
CA SER A 176 -2.94 -20.55 9.30
C SER A 176 -2.10 -21.00 10.49
N ASP A 177 -0.80 -20.77 10.44
CA ASP A 177 0.15 -21.28 11.42
C ASP A 177 0.25 -20.39 12.68
N GLY A 178 -0.58 -19.35 12.79
CA GLY A 178 -0.59 -18.43 13.93
C GLY A 178 0.65 -17.53 14.04
N ARG A 179 1.53 -17.57 13.03
CA ARG A 179 2.85 -16.91 13.00
C ARG A 179 2.82 -15.43 12.60
N GLY A 180 1.63 -14.87 12.31
CA GLY A 180 1.45 -13.46 11.98
C GLY A 180 0.93 -13.21 10.55
N LYS A 181 1.10 -11.96 10.08
CA LYS A 181 0.68 -11.52 8.74
C LYS A 181 1.73 -11.88 7.69
N GLY A 182 1.29 -12.35 6.53
CA GLY A 182 2.14 -12.68 5.39
C GLY A 182 1.48 -12.33 4.07
N TYR A 183 2.11 -12.73 2.97
CA TYR A 183 1.60 -12.49 1.62
C TYR A 183 1.48 -13.81 0.87
N ARG A 184 0.51 -13.90 -0.04
CA ARG A 184 0.38 -15.05 -0.94
C ARG A 184 1.14 -14.77 -2.22
N ARG A 185 1.87 -15.78 -2.70
CA ARG A 185 2.54 -15.72 -4.00
C ARG A 185 1.55 -15.41 -5.11
N SER A 186 0.38 -16.05 -5.08
CA SER A 186 -0.67 -15.84 -6.09
C SER A 186 -1.13 -14.38 -6.19
N ALA A 187 -1.22 -13.66 -5.06
CA ALA A 187 -1.59 -12.25 -5.06
C ALA A 187 -0.51 -11.38 -5.72
N LEU A 188 0.77 -11.68 -5.47
CA LEU A 188 1.89 -11.00 -6.12
C LEU A 188 1.97 -11.32 -7.62
N THR A 189 1.70 -12.56 -8.02
CA THR A 189 1.66 -12.97 -9.43
C THR A 189 0.52 -12.28 -10.18
N ILE A 190 -0.67 -12.18 -9.58
CA ILE A 190 -1.81 -11.44 -10.16
C ILE A 190 -1.47 -9.95 -10.27
N ALA A 191 -0.84 -9.38 -9.26
CA ALA A 191 -0.41 -7.99 -9.31
C ALA A 191 0.67 -7.72 -10.38
N LEU A 192 1.46 -8.74 -10.75
CA LEU A 192 2.49 -8.63 -11.76
C LEU A 192 1.94 -8.78 -13.19
N TYR A 193 1.12 -9.80 -13.44
CA TYR A 193 0.65 -10.15 -14.79
C TYR A 193 -0.77 -9.64 -15.10
N GLY A 194 -1.41 -8.97 -14.14
CA GLY A 194 -2.85 -8.75 -14.17
C GLY A 194 -3.62 -10.05 -13.91
N TYR A 195 -4.95 -9.98 -13.93
CA TYR A 195 -5.78 -11.18 -13.85
C TYR A 195 -5.52 -12.06 -15.08
N PRO A 196 -5.03 -13.31 -14.93
CA PRO A 196 -5.18 -14.28 -16.01
C PRO A 196 -6.69 -14.55 -16.15
N CYS A 197 -7.25 -14.11 -17.28
CA CYS A 197 -8.62 -14.40 -17.68
C CYS A 197 -8.89 -15.91 -17.74
#